data_AF-A0A0R1U2I9-F1
#
_entry.id   AF-A0A0R1U2I9-F1
#
_cell.length_a   1.000
_cell.length_b   1.000
_cell.length_c   1.000
_cell.angle_alpha   90.00
_cell.angle_beta   90.00
_cell.angle_gamma   90.00
#
_symmetry.space_group_name_H-M   'P 1'
#
loop_
_entity.id
_entity.type
_entity.pdbx_description
1 polymer ?
#
loop_
_entity_poly.entity_id
_entity_poly.type
_entity_poly.pdbx_seq_one_letter_code
_entity_poly.pdbx_strand_id
1 'polypeptide(L)'
;MNTLIQNLRSAKQQHLLINIYQRDSEDFYTGYVQMVGDDGVVVATYNDAGLADGAALITYDAVDSIEIGGPDIDSMEFRIAAATKEDFKALPAEPLALPLNNESPIAYQVAENMRRTGQVVMVIAFDIENYLEGQITEVTTEHFTMDVINKFNYTDVRSIQVDFANLGVLEYDGYDLFLASAMAAKRDSLRHVTTVRHLNTGNMAEVLSDARDEESLIAIVGRQSMDQFYVGRVVAVNETFVVLSLVDMGGQFGGYTLLRLRGIHSVIVASDYLQSMMMYETWGQTHNFVQVPKLNHERVFDASDDLLGNLIGEGEVFGRVFRLRTAMTKETLIGTPTNVTSDGFDWLPFGDPQAETQHFKMVQVLALSFGSVYSYLQEQWVQDNSDE
;
A
#
# COMPACT_ATOMS: atom_id res chain seq x y z
N MET A 1 -17.27 23.38 11.34
CA MET A 1 -16.01 24.15 11.17
C MET A 1 -15.37 24.56 12.50
N ASN A 2 -16.00 25.38 13.36
CA ASN A 2 -15.34 25.87 14.60
C ASN A 2 -14.93 24.73 15.57
N THR A 3 -15.78 23.72 15.77
CA THR A 3 -15.45 22.55 16.61
C THR A 3 -14.34 21.68 16.01
N LEU A 4 -14.32 21.48 14.69
CA LEU A 4 -13.27 20.71 14.00
C LEU A 4 -11.89 21.36 14.21
N ILE A 5 -11.78 22.66 13.95
CA ILE A 5 -10.53 23.42 14.11
C ILE A 5 -10.05 23.38 15.57
N GLN A 6 -10.97 23.52 16.54
CA GLN A 6 -10.63 23.41 17.96
C GLN A 6 -10.10 22.03 18.32
N ASN A 7 -10.74 20.97 17.81
CA ASN A 7 -10.29 19.60 18.05
C ASN A 7 -8.91 19.33 17.44
N LEU A 8 -8.65 19.79 16.21
CA LEU A 8 -7.35 19.67 15.55
C LEU A 8 -6.24 20.44 16.30
N ARG A 9 -6.55 21.65 16.80
CA ARG A 9 -5.62 22.42 17.65
C ARG A 9 -5.33 21.71 18.97
N SER A 10 -6.36 21.10 19.57
CA SER A 10 -6.22 20.30 20.78
C SER A 10 -5.36 19.06 20.53
N ALA A 11 -5.63 18.32 19.45
CA ALA A 11 -4.83 17.15 19.05
C ALA A 11 -3.37 17.53 18.81
N LYS A 12 -3.10 18.64 18.12
CA LYS A 12 -1.75 19.19 17.97
C LYS A 12 -1.10 19.51 19.31
N GLN A 13 -1.79 20.23 20.20
CA GLN A 13 -1.23 20.66 21.48
C GLN A 13 -0.93 19.48 22.41
N GLN A 14 -1.77 18.46 22.37
CA GLN A 14 -1.65 17.26 23.21
C GLN A 14 -0.85 16.13 22.54
N HIS A 15 -0.40 16.33 21.29
CA HIS A 15 0.29 15.34 20.48
C HIS A 15 -0.49 14.00 20.38
N LEU A 16 -1.77 14.10 20.06
CA LEU A 16 -2.67 12.94 19.92
C LEU A 16 -2.57 12.37 18.52
N LEU A 17 -2.51 11.04 18.43
CA LEU A 17 -2.71 10.31 17.19
C LEU A 17 -4.20 10.41 16.81
N ILE A 18 -4.50 10.78 15.57
CA ILE A 18 -5.88 10.94 15.10
C ILE A 18 -6.09 10.28 13.75
N ASN A 19 -7.34 9.89 13.48
CA ASN A 19 -7.82 9.62 12.13
C ASN A 19 -8.56 10.85 11.61
N ILE A 20 -8.37 11.19 10.33
CA ILE A 20 -9.13 12.20 9.60
C ILE A 20 -9.86 11.51 8.45
N TYR A 21 -11.18 11.43 8.57
CA TYR A 21 -12.07 10.85 7.56
C TYR A 21 -12.47 11.90 6.53
N GLN A 22 -12.53 11.48 5.26
CA GLN A 22 -12.85 12.34 4.12
C GLN A 22 -14.34 12.24 3.74
N ARG A 23 -14.95 13.32 3.21
CA ARG A 23 -16.40 13.35 2.89
C ARG A 23 -16.83 12.43 1.77
N ASP A 24 -15.99 12.31 0.73
CA ASP A 24 -16.34 11.61 -0.52
C ASP A 24 -15.32 10.51 -0.86
N SER A 25 -14.62 10.00 0.16
CA SER A 25 -13.71 8.86 0.04
C SER A 25 -13.88 7.90 1.22
N GLU A 26 -13.66 6.61 0.97
CA GLU A 26 -13.54 5.61 2.03
C GLU A 26 -12.15 5.65 2.70
N ASP A 27 -11.21 6.41 2.13
CA ASP A 27 -9.85 6.58 2.65
C ASP A 27 -9.81 7.60 3.80
N PHE A 28 -8.94 7.36 4.78
CA PHE A 28 -8.67 8.26 5.89
C PHE A 28 -7.16 8.37 6.14
N TYR A 29 -6.76 9.45 6.81
CA TYR A 29 -5.38 9.66 7.21
C TYR A 29 -5.22 9.44 8.70
N THR A 30 -4.27 8.60 9.10
CA THR A 30 -3.86 8.45 10.50
C THR A 30 -2.54 9.17 10.74
N GLY A 31 -2.46 10.00 11.77
CA GLY A 31 -1.20 10.70 12.07
C GLY A 31 -1.26 11.78 13.13
N TYR A 32 -0.18 12.55 13.21
CA TYR A 32 -0.05 13.67 14.16
C TYR A 32 -0.16 15.01 13.45
N VAL A 33 -0.99 15.90 13.99
CA VAL A 33 -1.19 17.25 13.45
C VAL A 33 0.07 18.09 13.60
N GLN A 34 0.63 18.54 12.48
CA GLN A 34 1.79 19.43 12.43
C GLN A 34 1.37 20.91 12.44
N MET A 35 0.33 21.24 11.66
CA MET A 35 -0.12 22.62 11.49
C MET A 35 -1.62 22.70 11.30
N VAL A 36 -2.24 23.74 11.86
CA VAL A 36 -3.66 24.05 11.68
C VAL A 36 -3.75 25.48 11.17
N GLY A 37 -3.98 25.64 9.87
CA GLY A 37 -4.14 26.93 9.20
C GLY A 37 -5.60 27.36 9.08
N ASP A 38 -5.85 28.43 8.34
CA ASP A 38 -7.21 28.92 8.08
C ASP A 38 -7.91 28.16 6.93
N ASP A 39 -7.12 27.58 6.02
CA ASP A 39 -7.54 26.88 4.80
C ASP A 39 -7.40 25.35 4.88
N GLY A 40 -6.77 24.81 5.93
CA GLY A 40 -6.69 23.36 6.14
C GLY A 40 -5.83 22.95 7.32
N VAL A 41 -5.44 21.68 7.32
CA VAL A 41 -4.56 21.05 8.29
C VAL A 41 -3.42 20.29 7.60
N VAL A 42 -2.22 20.31 8.20
CA VAL A 42 -1.12 19.42 7.81
C VAL A 42 -0.95 18.34 8.88
N VAL A 43 -0.90 17.09 8.43
CA VAL A 43 -0.71 15.90 9.27
C VAL A 43 0.53 15.16 8.79
N ALA A 44 1.40 14.76 9.72
CA ALA A 44 2.44 13.76 9.45
C ALA A 44 1.81 12.38 9.55
N THR A 45 1.83 11.63 8.46
CA THR A 45 1.00 10.43 8.25
C THR A 45 1.75 9.16 8.60
N TYR A 46 0.99 8.16 9.02
CA TYR A 46 1.46 6.78 9.18
C TYR A 46 0.70 5.89 8.21
N ASN A 47 1.40 4.98 7.53
CA ASN A 47 0.75 3.97 6.71
C ASN A 47 0.12 2.87 7.58
N ASP A 48 -0.62 1.97 6.96
CA ASP A 48 -1.33 0.90 7.66
C ASP A 48 -0.42 -0.01 8.51
N ALA A 49 0.90 -0.03 8.26
CA ALA A 49 1.87 -0.82 9.02
C ALA A 49 2.43 -0.05 10.23
N GLY A 50 1.95 1.16 10.51
CA GLY A 50 2.46 2.02 11.58
C GLY A 50 3.83 2.62 11.27
N LEU A 51 4.20 2.73 9.99
CA LEU A 51 5.43 3.40 9.57
C LEU A 51 5.14 4.86 9.21
N ALA A 52 5.98 5.79 9.67
CA ALA A 52 5.87 7.21 9.32
C ALA A 52 6.14 7.40 7.82
N ASP A 53 5.11 7.79 7.07
CA ASP A 53 5.07 7.74 5.61
C ASP A 53 4.53 9.05 5.06
N GLY A 54 5.40 10.07 5.08
CA GLY A 54 5.11 11.39 4.52
C GLY A 54 4.17 12.27 5.34
N ALA A 55 3.52 13.18 4.65
CA ALA A 55 2.57 14.12 5.20
C ALA A 55 1.47 14.46 4.19
N ALA A 56 0.33 14.88 4.71
CA ALA A 56 -0.82 15.32 3.92
C ALA A 56 -1.26 16.72 4.37
N LEU A 57 -1.45 17.61 3.40
CA LEU A 57 -2.30 18.79 3.55
C LEU A 57 -3.73 18.39 3.20
N ILE A 58 -4.66 18.59 4.11
CA ILE A 58 -6.09 18.29 3.90
C ILE A 58 -6.87 19.59 4.10
N THR A 59 -7.62 20.02 3.08
CA THR A 59 -8.46 21.21 3.17
C THR A 59 -9.72 20.90 3.98
N TYR A 60 -10.28 21.90 4.67
CA TYR A 60 -11.42 21.66 5.57
C TYR A 60 -12.70 21.21 4.86
N ASP A 61 -12.81 21.46 3.55
CA ASP A 61 -13.93 20.99 2.75
C ASP A 61 -13.83 19.50 2.43
N ALA A 62 -12.62 18.92 2.44
CA ALA A 62 -12.40 17.49 2.29
C ALA A 62 -12.67 16.71 3.59
N VAL A 63 -12.57 17.36 4.76
CA VAL A 63 -12.76 16.70 6.06
C VAL A 63 -14.24 16.47 6.37
N ASP A 64 -14.60 15.20 6.60
CA ASP A 64 -15.89 14.81 7.16
C ASP A 64 -15.86 14.88 8.69
N SER A 65 -14.98 14.09 9.30
CA SER A 65 -14.90 13.90 10.74
C SER A 65 -13.48 13.54 11.18
N ILE A 66 -13.25 13.62 12.49
CA ILE A 66 -11.98 13.20 13.10
C ILE A 66 -12.26 12.30 14.29
N GLU A 67 -11.36 11.35 14.50
CA GLU A 67 -11.36 10.42 15.64
C GLU A 67 -10.09 10.61 16.45
N ILE A 68 -10.22 10.70 17.77
CA ILE A 68 -9.13 11.02 18.73
C ILE A 68 -8.96 9.88 19.75
N GLY A 69 -9.35 8.66 19.37
CA GLY A 69 -9.29 7.47 20.21
C GLY A 69 -10.40 6.49 19.84
N GLY A 70 -10.14 5.20 20.07
CA GLY A 70 -10.99 4.10 19.64
C GLY A 70 -10.15 2.91 19.21
N PRO A 71 -10.78 1.75 18.92
CA PRO A 71 -10.07 0.52 18.58
C PRO A 71 -9.09 0.67 17.40
N ASP A 72 -9.42 1.51 16.42
CA ASP A 72 -8.54 1.74 15.26
C ASP A 72 -7.29 2.54 15.64
N ILE A 73 -7.44 3.54 16.52
CA ILE A 73 -6.31 4.31 17.06
C ILE A 73 -5.45 3.41 17.95
N ASP A 74 -6.05 2.62 18.85
CA ASP A 74 -5.32 1.69 19.73
C ASP A 74 -4.50 0.67 18.91
N SER A 75 -5.12 0.14 17.84
CA SER A 75 -4.47 -0.77 16.88
C SER A 75 -3.30 -0.09 16.15
N MET A 76 -3.46 1.17 15.74
CA MET A 76 -2.37 1.91 15.11
C MET A 76 -1.24 2.24 16.08
N GLU A 77 -1.55 2.65 17.32
CA GLU A 77 -0.55 2.91 18.35
C GLU A 77 0.33 1.68 18.60
N PHE A 78 -0.27 0.49 18.68
CA PHE A 78 0.48 -0.76 18.73
C PHE A 78 1.38 -0.94 17.51
N ARG A 79 0.86 -0.75 16.29
CA ARG A 79 1.65 -0.95 15.07
C ARG A 79 2.85 -0.02 15.01
N ILE A 80 2.67 1.25 15.40
CA ILE A 80 3.75 2.23 15.50
C ILE A 80 4.80 1.77 16.52
N ALA A 81 4.36 1.34 17.71
CA ALA A 81 5.27 0.88 18.75
C ALA A 81 6.03 -0.40 18.34
N ALA A 82 5.34 -1.37 17.74
CA ALA A 82 5.91 -2.61 17.24
C ALA A 82 6.90 -2.34 16.11
N ALA A 83 6.52 -1.56 15.09
CA ALA A 83 7.41 -1.19 14.00
C ALA A 83 8.68 -0.48 14.50
N THR A 84 8.54 0.43 15.46
CA THR A 84 9.67 1.14 16.08
C THR A 84 10.61 0.18 16.82
N LYS A 85 10.06 -0.76 17.60
CA LYS A 85 10.84 -1.79 18.30
C LYS A 85 11.62 -2.68 17.33
N GLU A 86 11.07 -2.90 16.15
CA GLU A 86 11.62 -3.77 15.11
C GLU A 86 12.57 -3.04 14.14
N ASP A 87 12.78 -1.74 14.32
CA ASP A 87 13.56 -0.82 13.46
C ASP A 87 13.06 -0.78 12.01
N PHE A 88 11.73 -0.91 11.81
CA PHE A 88 11.12 -0.73 10.50
C PHE A 88 11.06 0.75 10.13
N LYS A 89 11.31 1.07 8.87
CA LYS A 89 11.37 2.46 8.37
C LYS A 89 10.68 2.53 7.02
N ALA A 90 9.72 3.44 6.85
CA ALA A 90 9.13 3.66 5.54
C ALA A 90 10.04 4.49 4.62
N LEU A 91 10.81 5.43 5.18
CA LEU A 91 11.63 6.37 4.43
C LEU A 91 13.14 6.15 4.61
N PRO A 92 13.95 6.39 3.56
CA PRO A 92 15.41 6.27 3.63
C PRO A 92 16.09 7.44 4.37
N ALA A 93 15.37 8.54 4.56
CA ALA A 93 15.83 9.71 5.29
C ALA A 93 14.62 10.44 5.88
N GLU A 94 14.87 11.26 6.90
CA GLU A 94 13.84 12.13 7.49
C GLU A 94 13.28 13.12 6.46
N PRO A 95 11.95 13.31 6.40
CA PRO A 95 11.31 14.33 5.58
C PRO A 95 11.88 15.74 5.81
N LEU A 96 11.79 16.59 4.79
CA LEU A 96 12.21 17.99 4.93
C LEU A 96 11.20 18.74 5.81
N ALA A 97 11.65 19.27 6.95
CA ALA A 97 10.80 20.12 7.78
C ALA A 97 10.34 21.38 7.03
N LEU A 98 9.03 21.50 6.80
CA LEU A 98 8.44 22.66 6.15
C LEU A 98 8.31 23.84 7.15
N PRO A 99 8.80 25.05 6.81
CA PRO A 99 8.70 26.22 7.67
C PRO A 99 7.31 26.86 7.62
N LEU A 100 6.28 26.11 8.01
CA LEU A 100 4.88 26.55 7.98
C LEU A 100 4.59 27.58 9.08
N ASN A 101 3.78 28.58 8.75
CA ASN A 101 3.32 29.60 9.70
C ASN A 101 1.85 30.01 9.45
N ASN A 102 1.28 30.77 10.39
CA ASN A 102 -0.13 31.21 10.35
C ASN A 102 -0.34 32.54 9.60
N GLU A 103 0.70 33.12 9.00
CA GLU A 103 0.61 34.44 8.33
C GLU A 103 0.16 34.32 6.88
N SER A 104 0.11 33.11 6.33
CA SER A 104 -0.29 32.84 4.94
C SER A 104 -1.10 31.54 4.87
N PRO A 105 -1.93 31.34 3.83
CA PRO A 105 -2.61 30.08 3.59
C PRO A 105 -1.62 28.91 3.56
N ILE A 106 -1.92 27.83 4.27
CA ILE A 106 -1.02 26.68 4.35
C ILE A 106 -0.97 25.93 3.02
N ALA A 107 -2.04 25.95 2.21
CA ALA A 107 -2.05 25.32 0.90
C ALA A 107 -1.04 25.96 -0.05
N TYR A 108 -1.01 27.29 -0.08
CA TYR A 108 0.01 28.04 -0.81
C TYR A 108 1.43 27.70 -0.32
N GLN A 109 1.64 27.69 1.00
CA GLN A 109 2.95 27.42 1.58
C GLN A 109 3.45 26.00 1.22
N VAL A 110 2.59 24.98 1.35
CA VAL A 110 2.95 23.60 1.01
C VAL A 110 3.25 23.49 -0.49
N ALA A 111 2.37 24.00 -1.37
CA ALA A 111 2.58 23.96 -2.82
C ALA A 111 3.88 24.67 -3.24
N GLU A 112 4.18 25.85 -2.69
CA GLU A 112 5.42 26.57 -3.01
C GLU A 112 6.67 25.85 -2.50
N ASN A 113 6.60 25.17 -1.35
CA ASN A 113 7.70 24.33 -0.91
C ASN A 113 7.91 23.15 -1.86
N MET A 114 6.84 22.46 -2.25
CA MET A 114 6.92 21.32 -3.18
C MET A 114 7.44 21.74 -4.57
N ARG A 115 7.02 22.91 -5.07
CA ARG A 115 7.58 23.52 -6.29
C ARG A 115 9.08 23.77 -6.17
N ARG A 116 9.54 24.25 -5.01
CA ARG A 116 10.96 24.56 -4.77
C ARG A 116 11.84 23.32 -4.61
N THR A 117 11.33 22.27 -3.97
CA THR A 117 12.06 21.00 -3.82
C THR A 117 12.01 20.16 -5.10
N GLY A 118 10.98 20.37 -5.94
CA GLY A 118 10.76 19.58 -7.14
C GLY A 118 10.34 18.15 -6.82
N GLN A 119 9.82 17.90 -5.61
CA GLN A 119 9.29 16.59 -5.24
C GLN A 119 7.98 16.32 -5.99
N VAL A 120 7.73 15.05 -6.27
CA VAL A 120 6.44 14.57 -6.73
C VAL A 120 5.47 14.59 -5.56
N VAL A 121 4.27 15.09 -5.83
CA VAL A 121 3.15 15.14 -4.92
C VAL A 121 2.01 14.32 -5.49
N MET A 122 1.10 13.84 -4.64
CA MET A 122 -0.21 13.37 -5.08
C MET A 122 -1.27 14.42 -4.74
N VAL A 123 -2.15 14.70 -5.70
CA VAL A 123 -3.21 15.68 -5.58
C VAL A 123 -4.57 15.01 -5.74
N ILE A 124 -5.47 15.31 -4.81
CA ILE A 124 -6.89 15.00 -4.89
C ILE A 124 -7.64 16.33 -4.94
N ALA A 125 -8.37 16.57 -6.02
CA ALA A 125 -9.19 17.77 -6.19
C ALA A 125 -10.63 17.39 -6.60
N PHE A 126 -11.59 18.23 -6.22
CA PHE A 126 -13.01 17.89 -6.27
C PHE A 126 -13.61 17.81 -7.68
N ASP A 127 -12.94 18.38 -8.69
CA ASP A 127 -13.47 18.58 -10.04
C ASP A 127 -12.62 17.96 -11.18
N ILE A 128 -11.52 17.30 -10.84
CA ILE A 128 -10.62 16.64 -11.79
C ILE A 128 -10.56 15.12 -11.54
N GLU A 129 -9.89 14.38 -12.43
CA GLU A 129 -9.65 12.94 -12.28
C GLU A 129 -9.17 12.60 -10.85
N ASN A 130 -9.65 11.47 -10.32
CA ASN A 130 -9.28 11.00 -8.99
C ASN A 130 -7.78 10.65 -8.95
N TYR A 131 -7.03 11.27 -8.04
CA TYR A 131 -5.61 11.02 -7.71
C TYR A 131 -4.61 11.28 -8.85
N LEU A 132 -3.92 12.42 -8.78
CA LEU A 132 -2.91 12.83 -9.76
C LEU A 132 -1.55 12.97 -9.11
N GLU A 133 -0.58 12.19 -9.58
CA GLU A 133 0.83 12.30 -9.19
C GLU A 133 1.58 13.24 -10.16
N GLY A 134 2.45 14.09 -9.64
CA GLY A 134 3.29 14.94 -10.51
C GLY A 134 4.12 15.99 -9.77
N GLN A 135 4.85 16.81 -10.52
CA GLN A 135 5.70 17.87 -9.98
C GLN A 135 5.04 19.22 -10.16
N ILE A 136 4.92 20.01 -9.09
CA ILE A 136 4.42 21.38 -9.16
C ILE A 136 5.48 22.25 -9.86
N THR A 137 5.09 22.95 -10.94
CA THR A 137 5.99 23.76 -11.77
C THR A 137 5.82 25.26 -11.52
N GLU A 138 4.60 25.70 -11.17
CA GLU A 138 4.26 27.10 -10.89
C GLU A 138 3.25 27.18 -9.74
N VAL A 139 3.36 28.22 -8.91
CA VAL A 139 2.42 28.51 -7.83
C VAL A 139 2.09 30.00 -7.86
N THR A 140 0.80 30.32 -7.84
CA THR A 140 0.27 31.68 -7.66
C THR A 140 -0.49 31.74 -6.33
N THR A 141 -1.14 32.87 -6.03
CA THR A 141 -1.97 32.98 -4.83
C THR A 141 -3.29 32.21 -4.91
N GLU A 142 -3.71 31.81 -6.11
CA GLU A 142 -5.04 31.21 -6.34
C GLU A 142 -4.98 29.75 -6.79
N HIS A 143 -3.88 29.34 -7.42
CA HIS A 143 -3.71 28.01 -8.00
C HIS A 143 -2.24 27.60 -8.07
N PHE A 144 -2.02 26.34 -8.39
CA PHE A 144 -0.73 25.86 -8.85
C PHE A 144 -0.87 25.10 -10.18
N THR A 145 0.23 25.01 -10.92
CA THR A 145 0.34 24.17 -12.12
C THR A 145 1.28 23.01 -11.82
N MET A 146 0.96 21.81 -12.31
CA MET A 146 1.82 20.64 -12.18
C MET A 146 1.95 19.87 -13.48
N ASP A 147 3.11 19.27 -13.70
CA ASP A 147 3.36 18.29 -14.75
C ASP A 147 2.99 16.90 -14.20
N VAL A 148 2.02 16.24 -14.84
CA VAL A 148 1.50 14.93 -14.39
C VAL A 148 2.46 13.82 -14.78
N ILE A 149 2.67 12.88 -13.86
CA ILE A 149 3.43 11.65 -14.07
C ILE A 149 2.46 10.48 -14.09
N ASN A 150 2.18 9.97 -15.29
CA ASN A 150 1.35 8.79 -15.44
C ASN A 150 2.22 7.52 -15.49
N LYS A 151 2.44 6.90 -14.33
CA LYS A 151 3.20 5.64 -14.20
C LYS A 151 2.58 4.45 -14.93
N PHE A 152 1.34 4.56 -15.40
CA PHE A 152 0.66 3.54 -16.19
C PHE A 152 0.76 3.79 -17.70
N ASN A 153 1.13 5.01 -18.13
CA ASN A 153 1.27 5.38 -19.52
C ASN A 153 2.23 6.57 -19.70
N TYR A 154 3.49 6.31 -20.03
CA TYR A 154 4.52 7.33 -20.25
C TYR A 154 4.31 8.17 -21.51
N THR A 155 3.32 7.86 -22.36
CA THR A 155 2.92 8.74 -23.47
C THR A 155 1.97 9.85 -23.05
N ASP A 156 1.37 9.75 -21.86
CA ASP A 156 0.52 10.78 -21.28
C ASP A 156 1.40 11.88 -20.67
N VAL A 157 1.71 12.88 -21.49
CA VAL A 157 2.47 14.06 -21.10
C VAL A 157 1.52 15.25 -21.09
N ARG A 158 1.06 15.62 -19.89
CA ARG A 158 0.13 16.73 -19.69
C ARG A 158 0.51 17.56 -18.47
N SER A 159 0.19 18.85 -18.54
CA SER A 159 0.23 19.76 -17.40
C SER A 159 -1.20 20.15 -17.04
N ILE A 160 -1.47 20.26 -15.75
CA ILE A 160 -2.79 20.63 -15.23
C ILE A 160 -2.65 21.82 -14.29
N GLN A 161 -3.71 22.62 -14.21
CA GLN A 161 -3.86 23.67 -13.20
C GLN A 161 -4.84 23.16 -12.12
N VAL A 162 -4.50 23.38 -10.86
CA VAL A 162 -5.34 23.05 -9.71
C VAL A 162 -5.57 24.31 -8.91
N ASP A 163 -6.82 24.77 -8.86
CA ASP A 163 -7.22 25.91 -8.05
C ASP A 163 -7.26 25.51 -6.57
N PHE A 164 -6.72 26.32 -5.67
CA PHE A 164 -6.72 26.02 -4.23
C PHE A 164 -8.15 25.89 -3.67
N ALA A 165 -9.13 26.54 -4.29
CA ALA A 165 -10.54 26.42 -3.94
C ALA A 165 -11.11 25.01 -4.24
N ASN A 166 -10.50 24.27 -5.17
CA ASN A 166 -10.92 22.92 -5.56
C ASN A 166 -10.00 21.83 -5.00
N LEU A 167 -8.92 22.22 -4.30
CA LEU A 167 -8.00 21.29 -3.67
C LEU A 167 -8.67 20.60 -2.48
N GLY A 168 -8.71 19.27 -2.51
CA GLY A 168 -9.10 18.45 -1.37
C GLY A 168 -7.90 18.07 -0.53
N VAL A 169 -6.94 17.36 -1.15
CA VAL A 169 -5.73 16.86 -0.48
C VAL A 169 -4.50 17.06 -1.36
N LEU A 170 -3.36 17.33 -0.70
CA LEU A 170 -2.03 17.28 -1.29
C LEU A 170 -1.11 16.44 -0.39
N GLU A 171 -0.70 15.27 -0.87
CA GLU A 171 0.24 14.37 -0.21
C GLU A 171 1.66 14.56 -0.71
N TYR A 172 2.63 14.44 0.19
CA TYR A 172 4.04 14.63 -0.07
C TYR A 172 4.92 13.86 0.92
N ASP A 173 6.20 13.72 0.60
CA ASP A 173 7.23 13.03 1.40
C ASP A 173 6.99 11.54 1.69
N GLY A 174 5.91 10.93 1.19
CA GLY A 174 5.69 9.48 1.22
C GLY A 174 6.75 8.74 0.41
N TYR A 175 7.02 7.47 0.74
CA TYR A 175 8.14 6.75 0.13
C TYR A 175 7.94 6.50 -1.37
N ASP A 176 6.73 6.18 -1.80
CA ASP A 176 6.38 6.02 -3.21
C ASP A 176 6.49 7.34 -3.98
N LEU A 177 6.12 8.47 -3.38
CA LEU A 177 6.29 9.82 -3.93
C LEU A 177 7.77 10.23 -4.00
N PHE A 178 8.57 9.84 -3.01
CA PHE A 178 10.02 10.00 -3.03
C PHE A 178 10.64 9.22 -4.21
N LEU A 179 10.22 7.97 -4.43
CA LEU A 179 10.66 7.17 -5.56
C LEU A 179 10.16 7.73 -6.90
N ALA A 180 8.93 8.23 -6.94
CA ALA A 180 8.39 8.93 -8.10
C ALA A 180 9.22 10.18 -8.41
N SER A 181 9.70 10.90 -7.39
CA SER A 181 10.63 12.03 -7.55
C SER A 181 11.97 11.60 -8.15
N ALA A 182 12.53 10.48 -7.67
CA ALA A 182 13.76 9.91 -8.22
C ALA A 182 13.59 9.46 -9.68
N MET A 183 12.41 8.94 -10.04
CA MET A 183 12.05 8.59 -11.41
C MET A 183 11.85 9.83 -12.28
N ALA A 184 11.14 10.85 -11.79
CA ALA A 184 10.89 12.12 -12.48
C ALA A 184 12.18 12.86 -12.83
N ALA A 185 13.17 12.82 -11.94
CA ALA A 185 14.50 13.36 -12.20
C ALA A 185 15.22 12.69 -13.40
N LYS A 186 14.76 11.51 -13.81
CA LYS A 186 15.24 10.74 -14.97
C LYS A 186 14.20 10.64 -16.09
N ARG A 187 13.19 11.52 -16.12
CA ARG A 187 12.05 11.43 -17.06
C ARG A 187 12.46 11.28 -18.53
N ASP A 188 13.53 11.95 -18.96
CA ASP A 188 14.00 11.92 -20.35
C ASP A 188 14.56 10.54 -20.75
N SER A 189 14.82 9.67 -19.77
CA SER A 189 15.23 8.28 -19.98
C SER A 189 14.07 7.29 -19.96
N LEU A 190 12.87 7.72 -19.53
CA LEU A 190 11.67 6.89 -19.55
C LEU A 190 11.26 6.64 -21.00
N ARG A 191 10.91 5.40 -21.32
CA ARG A 191 10.50 4.99 -22.67
C ARG A 191 9.23 4.21 -22.58
N HIS A 192 8.21 4.62 -23.32
CA HIS A 192 6.97 3.87 -23.38
C HIS A 192 7.20 2.41 -23.81
N VAL A 193 6.67 1.50 -23.02
CA VAL A 193 6.58 0.06 -23.25
C VAL A 193 5.11 -0.28 -23.48
N THR A 194 4.80 -0.75 -24.69
CA THR A 194 3.47 -1.24 -25.00
C THR A 194 3.10 -2.40 -24.10
N THR A 195 1.92 -2.33 -23.48
CA THR A 195 1.43 -3.36 -22.57
C THR A 195 1.27 -4.71 -23.27
N VAL A 196 1.98 -5.73 -22.80
CA VAL A 196 1.83 -7.12 -23.26
C VAL A 196 1.02 -7.90 -22.23
N ARG A 197 -0.16 -8.37 -22.64
CA ARG A 197 -1.12 -9.06 -21.78
C ARG A 197 -1.48 -10.45 -22.34
N HIS A 198 -1.32 -11.47 -21.51
CA HIS A 198 -1.75 -12.84 -21.77
C HIS A 198 -3.08 -13.09 -21.06
N LEU A 199 -4.15 -13.31 -21.82
CA LEU A 199 -5.45 -13.69 -21.25
C LEU A 199 -5.43 -15.15 -20.82
N ASN A 200 -6.11 -15.48 -19.72
CA ASN A 200 -6.21 -16.85 -19.26
C ASN A 200 -7.21 -17.66 -20.09
N THR A 201 -6.68 -18.38 -21.09
CA THR A 201 -7.41 -19.33 -21.95
C THR A 201 -7.06 -20.79 -21.67
N GLY A 202 -6.44 -21.07 -20.51
CA GLY A 202 -6.00 -22.41 -20.10
C GLY A 202 -4.50 -22.67 -20.16
N ASN A 203 -3.69 -21.68 -20.55
CA ASN A 203 -2.23 -21.78 -20.70
C ASN A 203 -1.41 -21.04 -19.61
N MET A 204 -2.02 -20.68 -18.47
CA MET A 204 -1.33 -19.85 -17.47
C MET A 204 -0.15 -20.54 -16.78
N ALA A 205 -0.18 -21.86 -16.65
CA ALA A 205 0.95 -22.59 -16.04
C ALA A 205 2.25 -22.39 -16.86
N GLU A 206 2.15 -22.45 -18.19
CA GLU A 206 3.27 -22.22 -19.11
C GLU A 206 3.75 -20.76 -19.03
N VAL A 207 2.86 -19.78 -19.20
CA VAL A 207 3.19 -18.35 -19.13
C VAL A 207 3.87 -17.98 -17.80
N LEU A 208 3.43 -18.55 -16.68
CA LEU A 208 4.00 -18.28 -15.36
C LEU A 208 5.30 -19.08 -15.11
N SER A 209 5.48 -20.23 -15.76
CA SER A 209 6.75 -20.96 -15.73
C SER A 209 7.82 -20.20 -16.49
N ASP A 210 7.50 -19.67 -17.67
CA ASP A 210 8.42 -18.82 -18.44
C ASP A 210 8.80 -17.58 -17.62
N ALA A 211 7.82 -16.89 -17.01
CA ALA A 211 8.08 -15.74 -16.16
C ALA A 211 8.95 -16.06 -14.92
N ARG A 212 8.81 -17.27 -14.35
CA ARG A 212 9.68 -17.75 -13.26
C ARG A 212 11.11 -17.93 -13.75
N ASP A 213 11.28 -18.63 -14.85
CA ASP A 213 12.60 -19.02 -15.37
C ASP A 213 13.39 -17.80 -15.88
N GLU A 214 12.69 -16.75 -16.30
CA GLU A 214 13.27 -15.45 -16.67
C GLU A 214 13.41 -14.47 -15.48
N GLU A 215 12.95 -14.84 -14.28
CA GLU A 215 12.86 -13.95 -13.10
C GLU A 215 12.13 -12.62 -13.37
N SER A 216 11.17 -12.66 -14.29
CA SER A 216 10.43 -11.50 -14.80
C SER A 216 9.48 -10.93 -13.73
N LEU A 217 9.50 -9.60 -13.56
CA LEU A 217 8.48 -8.89 -12.79
C LEU A 217 7.18 -8.85 -13.62
N ILE A 218 6.11 -9.40 -13.08
CA ILE A 218 4.81 -9.50 -13.75
C ILE A 218 3.70 -8.86 -12.93
N ALA A 219 2.58 -8.54 -13.59
CA ALA A 219 1.34 -8.21 -12.91
C ALA A 219 0.23 -9.24 -13.21
N ILE A 220 -0.44 -9.74 -12.17
CA ILE A 220 -1.54 -10.69 -12.29
C ILE A 220 -2.86 -10.00 -11.92
N VAL A 221 -3.80 -10.01 -12.87
CA VAL A 221 -5.16 -9.51 -12.66
C VAL A 221 -6.07 -10.70 -12.37
N GLY A 222 -6.78 -10.65 -11.25
CA GLY A 222 -7.69 -11.72 -10.82
C GLY A 222 -9.07 -11.62 -11.48
N ARG A 223 -9.82 -12.72 -11.52
CA ARG A 223 -11.22 -12.70 -11.99
C ARG A 223 -12.19 -12.09 -10.98
N GLN A 224 -11.79 -12.00 -9.72
CA GLN A 224 -12.64 -11.52 -8.62
C GLN A 224 -12.63 -9.99 -8.48
N SER A 225 -11.60 -9.32 -8.99
CA SER A 225 -11.50 -7.87 -9.08
C SER A 225 -10.65 -7.53 -10.30
N MET A 226 -11.20 -6.73 -11.20
CA MET A 226 -10.48 -6.23 -12.38
C MET A 226 -9.76 -4.92 -12.11
N ASP A 227 -10.08 -4.28 -10.99
CA ASP A 227 -9.54 -2.97 -10.58
C ASP A 227 -8.33 -3.12 -9.64
N GLN A 228 -8.03 -4.35 -9.20
CA GLN A 228 -6.86 -4.70 -8.39
C GLN A 228 -6.01 -5.75 -9.10
N PHE A 229 -4.70 -5.65 -8.94
CA PHE A 229 -3.76 -6.61 -9.48
C PHE A 229 -2.61 -6.85 -8.50
N TYR A 230 -1.97 -8.00 -8.62
CA TYR A 230 -0.76 -8.36 -7.88
C TYR A 230 0.45 -8.04 -8.73
N VAL A 231 1.53 -7.55 -8.13
CA VAL A 231 2.82 -7.31 -8.81
C VAL A 231 3.88 -8.14 -8.10
N GLY A 232 4.69 -8.87 -8.84
CA GLY A 232 5.71 -9.71 -8.22
C GLY A 232 6.43 -10.63 -9.19
N ARG A 233 7.30 -11.48 -8.62
CA ARG A 233 8.01 -12.54 -9.35
C ARG A 233 7.44 -13.90 -8.98
N VAL A 234 7.34 -14.80 -9.95
CA VAL A 234 6.92 -16.17 -9.70
C VAL A 234 8.03 -16.92 -8.97
N VAL A 235 7.73 -17.50 -7.82
CA VAL A 235 8.69 -18.31 -7.04
C VAL A 235 8.35 -19.81 -7.04
N ALA A 236 7.10 -20.16 -7.31
CA ALA A 236 6.66 -21.53 -7.58
C ALA A 236 5.41 -21.55 -8.46
N VAL A 237 5.27 -22.56 -9.30
CA VAL A 237 4.09 -22.78 -10.13
C VAL A 237 3.93 -24.27 -10.41
N ASN A 238 2.69 -24.76 -10.33
CA ASN A 238 2.28 -26.09 -10.74
C ASN A 238 0.97 -26.02 -11.56
N GLU A 239 0.35 -27.15 -11.86
CA GLU A 239 -0.87 -27.21 -12.68
C GLU A 239 -2.10 -26.51 -12.05
N THR A 240 -2.08 -26.22 -10.76
CA THR A 240 -3.23 -25.67 -10.02
C THR A 240 -2.98 -24.28 -9.45
N PHE A 241 -1.76 -23.99 -9.01
CA PHE A 241 -1.40 -22.80 -8.26
C PHE A 241 -0.12 -22.16 -8.76
N VAL A 242 0.00 -20.86 -8.47
CA VAL A 242 1.23 -20.09 -8.56
C VAL A 242 1.47 -19.39 -7.22
N VAL A 243 2.72 -19.26 -6.81
CA VAL A 243 3.15 -18.40 -5.69
C VAL A 243 3.96 -17.26 -6.27
N LEU A 244 3.57 -16.03 -5.90
CA LEU A 244 4.31 -14.82 -6.19
C LEU A 244 5.04 -14.34 -4.94
N SER A 245 6.29 -13.92 -5.10
CA SER A 245 6.95 -12.95 -4.21
C SER A 245 6.51 -11.56 -4.65
N LEU A 246 5.72 -10.89 -3.81
CA LEU A 246 5.08 -9.62 -4.13
C LEU A 246 6.04 -8.46 -3.97
N VAL A 247 5.82 -7.45 -4.80
CA VAL A 247 6.44 -6.13 -4.71
C VAL A 247 5.34 -5.13 -4.37
N ASP A 248 5.54 -4.32 -3.33
CA ASP A 248 4.59 -3.27 -2.96
C ASP A 248 4.78 -1.99 -3.81
N MET A 249 3.96 -0.97 -3.53
CA MET A 249 3.99 0.30 -4.29
C MET A 249 5.29 1.09 -4.11
N GLY A 250 6.08 0.80 -3.07
CA GLY A 250 7.41 1.34 -2.84
C GLY A 250 8.54 0.49 -3.47
N GLY A 251 8.22 -0.52 -4.27
CA GLY A 251 9.24 -1.41 -4.82
C GLY A 251 9.94 -2.26 -3.74
N GLN A 252 9.28 -2.54 -2.62
CA GLN A 252 9.81 -3.37 -1.54
C GLN A 252 9.13 -4.73 -1.53
N PHE A 253 9.68 -5.67 -0.77
CA PHE A 253 9.07 -6.98 -0.59
C PHE A 253 7.72 -6.87 0.16
N GLY A 254 6.63 -7.17 -0.55
CA GLY A 254 5.25 -7.06 -0.05
C GLY A 254 4.70 -8.35 0.59
N GLY A 255 5.52 -9.39 0.73
CA GLY A 255 5.09 -10.72 1.17
C GLY A 255 4.91 -11.69 0.01
N TYR A 256 4.21 -12.79 0.26
CA TYR A 256 3.88 -13.79 -0.74
C TYR A 256 2.37 -13.87 -0.96
N THR A 257 1.98 -14.32 -2.15
CA THR A 257 0.61 -14.77 -2.38
C THR A 257 0.59 -16.03 -3.24
N LEU A 258 -0.16 -17.03 -2.78
CA LEU A 258 -0.56 -18.18 -3.58
C LEU A 258 -1.87 -17.84 -4.28
N LEU A 259 -1.94 -18.07 -5.59
CA LEU A 259 -3.12 -17.85 -6.42
C LEU A 259 -3.48 -19.12 -7.16
N ARG A 260 -4.78 -19.47 -7.18
CA ARG A 260 -5.27 -20.56 -8.02
C ARG A 260 -5.32 -20.13 -9.49
N LEU A 261 -4.72 -20.91 -10.39
CA LEU A 261 -4.57 -20.55 -11.80
C LEU A 261 -5.90 -20.25 -12.50
N ARG A 262 -6.95 -21.04 -12.25
CA ARG A 262 -8.29 -20.79 -12.82
C ARG A 262 -8.92 -19.47 -12.37
N GLY A 263 -8.45 -18.90 -11.25
CA GLY A 263 -8.89 -17.62 -10.70
C GLY A 263 -8.22 -16.41 -11.35
N ILE A 264 -7.18 -16.62 -12.16
CA ILE A 264 -6.47 -15.56 -12.89
C ILE A 264 -7.29 -15.16 -14.12
N HIS A 265 -7.43 -13.86 -14.35
CA HIS A 265 -8.02 -13.32 -15.57
C HIS A 265 -6.95 -13.13 -16.65
N SER A 266 -5.85 -12.47 -16.30
CA SER A 266 -4.74 -12.21 -17.22
C SER A 266 -3.43 -11.95 -16.50
N VAL A 267 -2.32 -12.20 -17.19
CA VAL A 267 -0.96 -11.83 -16.75
C VAL A 267 -0.41 -10.75 -17.69
N ILE A 268 0.14 -9.69 -17.13
CA ILE A 268 0.84 -8.63 -17.84
C ILE A 268 2.34 -8.84 -17.60
N VAL A 269 3.10 -8.95 -18.69
CA VAL A 269 4.54 -9.24 -18.64
C VAL A 269 5.40 -8.05 -19.06
N ALA A 270 4.78 -7.01 -19.64
CA ALA A 270 5.43 -5.76 -19.97
C ALA A 270 4.41 -4.63 -19.89
N SER A 271 4.80 -3.49 -19.30
CA SER A 271 4.06 -2.22 -19.28
C SER A 271 4.94 -1.10 -18.71
N ASP A 272 4.53 0.16 -18.90
CA ASP A 272 5.17 1.32 -18.24
C ASP A 272 5.13 1.21 -16.70
N TYR A 273 4.06 0.62 -16.16
CA TYR A 273 3.94 0.43 -14.72
C TYR A 273 4.95 -0.58 -14.19
N LEU A 274 5.14 -1.71 -14.88
CA LEU A 274 6.18 -2.68 -14.50
C LEU A 274 7.58 -2.08 -14.63
N GLN A 275 7.81 -1.20 -15.61
CA GLN A 275 9.06 -0.44 -15.71
C GLN A 275 9.26 0.49 -14.50
N SER A 276 8.22 1.19 -14.05
CA SER A 276 8.26 2.05 -12.87
C SER A 276 8.63 1.24 -11.62
N MET A 277 7.96 0.10 -11.40
CA MET A 277 8.22 -0.76 -10.24
C MET A 277 9.64 -1.35 -10.25
N MET A 278 10.16 -1.77 -11.41
CA MET A 278 11.56 -2.21 -11.53
C MET A 278 12.55 -1.09 -11.17
N MET A 279 12.26 0.17 -11.54
CA MET A 279 13.09 1.30 -11.15
C MET A 279 13.08 1.53 -9.63
N TYR A 280 11.93 1.35 -8.99
CA TYR A 280 11.76 1.50 -7.54
C TYR A 280 12.54 0.42 -6.79
N GLU A 281 12.40 -0.84 -7.20
CA GLU A 281 13.19 -1.96 -6.65
C GLU A 281 14.70 -1.72 -6.81
N THR A 282 15.13 -1.32 -8.01
CA THR A 282 16.54 -1.03 -8.31
C THR A 282 17.05 0.12 -7.43
N TRP A 283 16.23 1.15 -7.20
CA TRP A 283 16.60 2.24 -6.31
C TRP A 283 16.86 1.72 -4.88
N GLY A 284 15.95 0.93 -4.33
CA GLY A 284 16.10 0.35 -2.98
C GLY A 284 17.35 -0.51 -2.86
N GLN A 285 17.57 -1.40 -3.83
CA GLN A 285 18.76 -2.27 -3.88
C GLN A 285 20.06 -1.47 -3.95
N THR A 286 20.14 -0.46 -4.82
CA THR A 286 21.35 0.36 -5.01
C THR A 286 21.68 1.23 -3.81
N HIS A 287 20.68 1.57 -2.98
CA HIS A 287 20.87 2.37 -1.76
C HIS A 287 20.88 1.52 -0.48
N ASN A 288 20.79 0.18 -0.61
CA ASN A 288 20.64 -0.76 0.52
C ASN A 288 19.50 -0.39 1.47
N PHE A 289 18.41 0.15 0.92
CA PHE A 289 17.24 0.49 1.70
C PHE A 289 16.25 -0.68 1.70
N VAL A 290 15.88 -1.12 2.90
CA VAL A 290 14.91 -2.18 3.14
C VAL A 290 13.97 -1.71 4.24
N GLN A 291 12.69 -1.55 3.95
CA GLN A 291 11.73 -1.02 4.93
C GLN A 291 11.54 -1.95 6.13
N VAL A 292 11.50 -3.26 5.88
CA VAL A 292 11.11 -4.28 6.85
C VAL A 292 12.11 -5.45 6.83
N PRO A 293 13.32 -5.29 7.40
CA PRO A 293 14.44 -6.23 7.23
C PRO A 293 14.20 -7.62 7.84
N LYS A 294 13.20 -7.79 8.72
CA LYS A 294 12.88 -9.06 9.37
C LYS A 294 12.01 -10.00 8.53
N LEU A 295 11.48 -9.54 7.39
CA LEU A 295 10.66 -10.39 6.53
C LEU A 295 11.52 -11.42 5.78
N ASN A 296 11.03 -12.66 5.75
CA ASN A 296 11.68 -13.77 5.05
C ASN A 296 11.42 -13.70 3.54
N HIS A 297 12.15 -12.84 2.85
CA HIS A 297 12.07 -12.64 1.40
C HIS A 297 12.83 -13.70 0.58
N GLU A 298 13.64 -14.55 1.22
CA GLU A 298 14.43 -15.62 0.57
C GLU A 298 13.78 -17.01 0.69
N ARG A 299 12.47 -17.05 0.97
CA ARG A 299 11.77 -18.31 1.19
C ARG A 299 11.71 -19.12 -0.11
N VAL A 300 12.15 -20.37 -0.04
CA VAL A 300 12.02 -21.34 -1.13
C VAL A 300 10.69 -22.10 -1.01
N PHE A 301 10.05 -22.35 -2.14
CA PHE A 301 8.81 -23.10 -2.23
C PHE A 301 9.02 -24.35 -3.09
N ASP A 302 8.51 -25.49 -2.62
CA ASP A 302 8.46 -26.71 -3.41
C ASP A 302 7.23 -26.66 -4.33
N ALA A 303 7.44 -26.67 -5.64
CA ALA A 303 6.39 -26.62 -6.66
C ALA A 303 5.66 -27.97 -6.86
N SER A 304 5.63 -28.83 -5.84
CA SER A 304 4.92 -30.11 -5.86
C SER A 304 3.40 -29.92 -5.95
N ASP A 305 2.68 -31.01 -6.23
CA ASP A 305 1.23 -30.99 -6.40
C ASP A 305 0.47 -30.55 -5.13
N ASP A 306 1.09 -30.70 -3.95
CA ASP A 306 0.49 -30.37 -2.65
C ASP A 306 0.94 -29.01 -2.07
N LEU A 307 1.30 -28.06 -2.94
CA LEU A 307 1.77 -26.74 -2.54
C LEU A 307 0.82 -26.01 -1.56
N LEU A 308 -0.50 -26.12 -1.77
CA LEU A 308 -1.48 -25.52 -0.85
C LEU A 308 -1.53 -26.24 0.50
N GLY A 309 -1.54 -27.58 0.51
CA GLY A 309 -1.61 -28.36 1.74
C GLY A 309 -0.39 -28.12 2.62
N ASN A 310 0.80 -28.06 2.01
CA ASN A 310 2.04 -27.70 2.69
C ASN A 310 1.96 -26.31 3.35
N LEU A 311 1.50 -25.29 2.62
CA LEU A 311 1.39 -23.92 3.15
C LEU A 311 0.40 -23.80 4.30
N ILE A 312 -0.77 -24.43 4.17
CA ILE A 312 -1.80 -24.40 5.22
C ILE A 312 -1.34 -25.20 6.44
N GLY A 313 -0.73 -26.38 6.26
CA GLY A 313 -0.20 -27.21 7.34
C GLY A 313 0.95 -26.52 8.08
N GLU A 314 1.87 -25.86 7.37
CA GLU A 314 2.88 -25.03 8.02
C GLU A 314 2.26 -23.89 8.83
N GLY A 315 1.20 -23.27 8.32
CA GLY A 315 0.50 -22.21 9.03
C GLY A 315 -0.13 -22.67 10.34
N GLU A 316 -0.68 -23.89 10.37
CA GLU A 316 -1.17 -24.50 11.60
C GLU A 316 -0.02 -24.73 12.60
N VAL A 317 1.09 -25.33 12.14
CA VAL A 317 2.23 -25.66 13.01
C VAL A 317 2.90 -24.42 13.61
N PHE A 318 3.04 -23.35 12.83
CA PHE A 318 3.74 -22.13 13.25
C PHE A 318 2.79 -21.01 13.72
N GLY A 319 1.48 -21.23 13.73
CA GLY A 319 0.49 -20.22 14.09
C GLY A 319 0.50 -18.99 13.17
N ARG A 320 0.70 -19.19 11.86
CA ARG A 320 0.80 -18.09 10.89
C ARG A 320 -0.54 -17.42 10.64
N VAL A 321 -0.49 -16.10 10.47
CA VAL A 321 -1.67 -15.33 10.06
C VAL A 321 -1.69 -15.18 8.55
N PHE A 322 -2.78 -15.65 7.95
CA PHE A 322 -3.03 -15.63 6.52
C PHE A 322 -4.17 -14.68 6.16
N ARG A 323 -4.10 -14.08 4.97
CA ARG A 323 -5.25 -13.50 4.29
C ARG A 323 -5.79 -14.51 3.27
N LEU A 324 -7.00 -15.01 3.49
CA LEU A 324 -7.65 -16.03 2.67
C LEU A 324 -8.75 -15.41 1.80
N ARG A 325 -8.69 -15.69 0.49
CA ARG A 325 -9.83 -15.52 -0.41
C ARG A 325 -10.35 -16.89 -0.82
N THR A 326 -11.65 -17.07 -0.70
CA THR A 326 -12.35 -18.34 -0.90
C THR A 326 -13.51 -18.17 -1.88
N ALA A 327 -13.94 -19.26 -2.51
CA ALA A 327 -15.12 -19.28 -3.36
C ALA A 327 -16.45 -19.13 -2.57
N MET A 328 -16.41 -19.17 -1.24
CA MET A 328 -17.60 -19.14 -0.39
C MET A 328 -18.09 -17.73 -0.04
N THR A 329 -17.19 -16.75 0.03
CA THR A 329 -17.51 -15.36 0.37
C THR A 329 -16.75 -14.42 -0.54
N LYS A 330 -17.29 -13.21 -0.73
CA LYS A 330 -16.59 -12.13 -1.44
C LYS A 330 -15.54 -11.46 -0.55
N GLU A 331 -15.72 -11.54 0.76
CA GLU A 331 -14.83 -10.92 1.74
C GLU A 331 -13.50 -11.68 1.82
N THR A 332 -12.44 -10.93 2.11
CA THR A 332 -11.14 -11.52 2.43
C THR A 332 -11.12 -11.80 3.92
N LEU A 333 -10.85 -13.04 4.29
CA LEU A 333 -10.77 -13.48 5.68
C LEU A 333 -9.33 -13.33 6.17
N ILE A 334 -9.15 -12.96 7.43
CA ILE A 334 -7.84 -12.91 8.09
C ILE A 334 -7.89 -13.88 9.27
N GLY A 335 -6.87 -14.71 9.45
CA GLY A 335 -6.87 -15.70 10.52
C GLY A 335 -5.81 -16.77 10.35
N THR A 336 -5.93 -17.81 11.17
CA THR A 336 -4.98 -18.91 11.28
C THR A 336 -5.70 -20.24 10.99
N PRO A 337 -5.12 -21.15 10.20
CA PRO A 337 -5.72 -22.44 9.93
C PRO A 337 -5.48 -23.39 11.10
N THR A 338 -6.45 -24.24 11.36
CA THR A 338 -6.41 -25.29 12.39
C THR A 338 -7.05 -26.57 11.85
N ASN A 339 -6.79 -27.70 12.50
CA ASN A 339 -7.32 -29.01 12.15
C ASN A 339 -7.11 -29.36 10.66
N VAL A 340 -5.89 -29.18 10.14
CA VAL A 340 -5.61 -29.34 8.71
C VAL A 340 -5.64 -30.82 8.30
N THR A 341 -6.34 -31.11 7.20
CA THR A 341 -6.44 -32.43 6.58
C THR A 341 -6.19 -32.34 5.07
N SER A 342 -6.15 -33.48 4.37
CA SER A 342 -6.03 -33.50 2.90
C SER A 342 -7.18 -32.81 2.17
N ASP A 343 -8.36 -32.76 2.79
CA ASP A 343 -9.60 -32.32 2.13
C ASP A 343 -9.99 -30.89 2.52
N GLY A 344 -9.53 -30.41 3.67
CA GLY A 344 -9.90 -29.11 4.22
C GLY A 344 -9.21 -28.78 5.54
N PHE A 345 -9.60 -27.63 6.10
CA PHE A 345 -9.08 -27.07 7.34
C PHE A 345 -10.18 -26.24 8.01
N ASP A 346 -10.04 -26.02 9.31
CA ASP A 346 -10.82 -25.06 10.06
C ASP A 346 -10.08 -23.72 10.09
N TRP A 347 -10.83 -22.62 10.14
CA TRP A 347 -10.29 -21.26 10.13
C TRP A 347 -10.65 -20.54 11.40
N LEU A 348 -9.65 -20.13 12.17
CA LEU A 348 -9.80 -19.28 13.34
C LEU A 348 -9.61 -17.82 12.92
N PRO A 349 -10.67 -16.97 12.97
CA PRO A 349 -10.55 -15.56 12.62
C PRO A 349 -9.55 -14.80 13.51
N PHE A 350 -8.84 -13.84 12.91
CA PHE A 350 -7.94 -12.95 13.64
C PHE A 350 -8.75 -12.00 14.55
N GLY A 351 -8.23 -11.74 15.76
CA GLY A 351 -8.77 -10.72 16.68
C GLY A 351 -9.81 -11.21 17.68
N ASP A 352 -10.26 -12.47 17.61
CA ASP A 352 -11.14 -13.06 18.61
C ASP A 352 -10.82 -14.56 18.81
N PRO A 353 -10.08 -14.93 19.88
CA PRO A 353 -9.76 -16.32 20.20
C PRO A 353 -10.98 -17.19 20.53
N GLN A 354 -12.13 -16.58 20.83
CA GLN A 354 -13.40 -17.26 21.13
C GLN A 354 -14.32 -17.33 19.90
N ALA A 355 -13.91 -16.78 18.75
CA ALA A 355 -14.69 -16.83 17.54
C ALA A 355 -14.92 -18.28 17.09
N GLU A 356 -16.13 -18.56 16.58
CA GLU A 356 -16.45 -19.86 16.01
C GLU A 356 -15.57 -20.12 14.79
N THR A 357 -14.90 -21.27 14.78
CA THR A 357 -14.09 -21.70 13.63
C THR A 357 -14.97 -22.05 12.44
N GLN A 358 -14.57 -21.62 11.24
CA GLN A 358 -15.25 -21.95 10.00
C GLN A 358 -14.49 -23.01 9.20
N HIS A 359 -15.17 -24.08 8.79
CA HIS A 359 -14.57 -25.13 7.96
C HIS A 359 -14.52 -24.76 6.47
N PHE A 360 -13.36 -24.97 5.84
CA PHE A 360 -13.13 -24.77 4.41
C PHE A 360 -12.52 -26.00 3.74
N LYS A 361 -12.91 -26.28 2.50
CA LYS A 361 -12.27 -27.29 1.65
C LYS A 361 -11.09 -26.69 0.89
N MET A 362 -10.05 -27.50 0.67
CA MET A 362 -8.88 -27.07 -0.12
C MET A 362 -9.27 -26.56 -1.52
N VAL A 363 -10.27 -27.18 -2.14
CA VAL A 363 -10.79 -26.78 -3.47
C VAL A 363 -11.45 -25.41 -3.52
N GLN A 364 -11.82 -24.85 -2.36
CA GLN A 364 -12.46 -23.54 -2.24
C GLN A 364 -11.46 -22.39 -2.13
N VAL A 365 -10.20 -22.68 -1.79
CA VAL A 365 -9.14 -21.66 -1.71
C VAL A 365 -8.88 -21.08 -3.10
N LEU A 366 -9.01 -19.76 -3.23
CA LEU A 366 -8.73 -19.00 -4.45
C LEU A 366 -7.40 -18.25 -4.36
N ALA A 367 -7.12 -17.66 -3.19
CA ALA A 367 -5.86 -17.00 -2.89
C ALA A 367 -5.50 -17.11 -1.41
N LEU A 368 -4.21 -17.14 -1.09
CA LEU A 368 -3.67 -17.12 0.26
C LEU A 368 -2.46 -16.18 0.30
N SER A 369 -2.51 -15.08 1.06
CA SER A 369 -1.39 -14.14 1.21
C SER A 369 -0.79 -14.19 2.62
N PHE A 370 0.54 -14.06 2.71
CA PHE A 370 1.31 -14.20 3.94
C PHE A 370 2.68 -13.53 3.88
N GLY A 371 3.35 -13.45 5.03
CA GLY A 371 4.74 -13.00 5.10
C GLY A 371 4.93 -11.52 4.75
N SER A 372 3.85 -10.75 4.67
CA SER A 372 3.88 -9.30 4.58
C SER A 372 4.13 -8.69 5.96
N VAL A 373 4.47 -7.40 5.99
CA VAL A 373 4.57 -6.62 7.24
C VAL A 373 3.27 -6.69 8.05
N TYR A 374 2.11 -6.70 7.39
CA TYR A 374 0.81 -6.83 8.06
C TYR A 374 0.64 -8.16 8.77
N SER A 375 0.91 -9.26 8.08
CA SER A 375 0.86 -10.60 8.67
C SER A 375 1.82 -10.69 9.85
N TYR A 376 3.03 -10.13 9.72
CA TYR A 376 4.02 -10.10 10.78
C TYR A 376 3.54 -9.35 12.04
N LEU A 377 3.02 -8.13 11.86
CA LEU A 377 2.51 -7.31 12.97
C LEU A 377 1.29 -7.94 13.63
N GLN A 378 0.43 -8.62 12.86
CA GLN A 378 -0.69 -9.39 13.38
C GLN A 378 -0.22 -10.60 14.21
N GLU A 379 0.78 -11.34 13.73
CA GLU A 379 1.40 -12.43 14.49
C GLU A 379 1.99 -11.92 15.82
N GLN A 380 2.65 -10.75 15.82
CA GLN A 380 3.13 -10.11 17.05
C GLN A 380 1.99 -9.69 17.99
N TRP A 381 0.91 -9.11 17.46
CA TRP A 381 -0.25 -8.74 18.26
C TRP A 381 -0.83 -9.94 18.99
N VAL A 382 -1.02 -11.06 18.29
CA VAL A 382 -1.57 -12.29 18.90
C VAL A 382 -0.64 -12.81 19.99
N GLN A 383 0.68 -12.81 19.76
CA GLN A 383 1.65 -13.24 20.78
C GLN A 383 1.54 -12.39 22.05
N ASP A 384 1.55 -11.07 21.90
CA ASP A 384 1.51 -10.13 23.04
C ASP A 384 0.16 -10.17 23.81
N ASN A 385 -0.93 -10.59 23.17
CA ASN A 385 -2.28 -10.66 23.77
C ASN A 385 -2.74 -12.10 24.07
N SER A 386 -1.90 -13.11 23.86
CA SER A 386 -2.22 -14.52 24.16
C SER A 386 -1.80 -14.98 25.57
N ASP A 387 -1.09 -14.12 26.30
CA ASP A 387 -0.61 -14.34 27.66
C ASP A 387 -1.53 -13.72 28.76
N GLU A 388 -2.69 -13.18 28.38
CA GLU A 388 -3.80 -12.80 29.29
C GLU A 388 -4.89 -13.87 29.35
#